data_AF-A0A2I1N885-F1
#
_entry.id   AF-A0A2I1N885-F1
#
_cell.length_a   1.000
_cell.length_b   1.000
_cell.length_c   1.000
_cell.angle_alpha   90.00
_cell.angle_beta   90.00
_cell.angle_gamma   90.00
#
_symmetry.space_group_name_H-M   'P 1'
#
loop_
_entity.id
_entity.type
_entity.pdbx_description
1 polymer ?
#
loop_
_entity_poly.entity_id
_entity_poly.type
_entity_poly.pdbx_seq_one_letter_code
_entity_poly.pdbx_strand_id
1 'polypeptide(L)'
;MAKLDEKGFWQNKEGSFIHKDMIPVDKQLEDEVVEELILKAKEVQKSLKEFKKFAYEKCYDFIDLLRQNYNLDKLENSKTGSVSLKSFNGTKEVQIQVAKQISFDNKLALAKEKIDEYLDEKTENADA
;
A
#
# COMPACT_ATOMS: atom_id res chain seq x y z
N MET A 1 5.13 -14.95 -20.10
CA MET A 1 5.77 -15.99 -20.94
C MET A 1 7.25 -15.90 -20.66
N ALA A 2 7.97 -17.04 -20.68
CA ALA A 2 9.42 -17.02 -20.73
C ALA A 2 9.91 -15.97 -21.75
N LYS A 3 10.93 -15.18 -21.36
CA LYS A 3 11.45 -14.12 -22.24
C LYS A 3 11.99 -14.76 -23.51
N LEU A 4 11.41 -14.36 -24.64
CA LEU A 4 11.77 -14.84 -25.96
C LEU A 4 12.75 -13.85 -26.61
N ASP A 5 13.81 -14.39 -27.21
CA ASP A 5 14.66 -13.61 -28.12
C ASP A 5 13.98 -13.42 -29.49
N GLU A 6 14.54 -12.58 -30.37
CA GLU A 6 14.07 -12.35 -31.75
C GLU A 6 13.93 -13.65 -32.57
N LYS A 7 14.65 -14.70 -32.16
CA LYS A 7 14.64 -16.03 -32.77
C LYS A 7 13.77 -17.06 -32.04
N GLY A 8 13.01 -16.68 -31.00
CA GLY A 8 12.07 -17.56 -30.30
C GLY A 8 12.68 -18.51 -29.26
N PHE A 9 13.92 -18.27 -28.84
CA PHE A 9 14.58 -19.05 -27.77
C PHE A 9 14.12 -18.58 -26.39
N TRP A 10 14.01 -19.50 -25.44
CA TRP A 10 13.56 -19.22 -24.08
C TRP A 10 14.74 -18.84 -23.17
N GLN A 11 14.62 -17.74 -22.45
CA GLN A 11 15.62 -17.34 -21.47
C GLN A 11 15.54 -18.18 -20.19
N ASN A 12 16.66 -18.78 -19.78
CA ASN A 12 16.80 -19.48 -18.51
C ASN A 12 17.06 -18.52 -17.34
N LYS A 13 17.14 -19.05 -16.11
CA LYS A 13 17.39 -18.25 -14.89
C LYS A 13 18.76 -17.55 -14.88
N GLU A 14 19.75 -18.10 -15.58
CA GLU A 14 21.10 -17.55 -15.71
C GLU A 14 21.19 -16.50 -16.82
N GLY A 15 20.08 -16.20 -17.50
CA GLY A 15 20.00 -15.21 -18.57
C GLY A 15 20.40 -15.74 -19.95
N SER A 16 20.76 -17.03 -20.08
CA SER A 16 21.09 -17.68 -21.35
C SER A 16 19.84 -18.12 -22.11
N PHE A 17 19.90 -18.09 -23.44
CA PHE A 17 18.78 -18.49 -24.30
C PHE A 17 18.93 -19.94 -24.77
N ILE A 18 17.90 -20.75 -24.53
CA ILE A 18 17.88 -22.19 -24.83
C ILE A 18 16.76 -22.47 -25.85
N HIS A 19 17.03 -23.36 -26.81
CA HIS A 19 16.04 -23.75 -27.80
C HIS A 19 14.90 -24.50 -27.12
N LYS A 20 13.66 -24.26 -27.54
CA LYS A 20 12.47 -24.86 -26.91
C LYS A 20 12.56 -26.39 -26.84
N ASP A 21 13.08 -27.03 -27.88
CA ASP A 21 13.23 -28.50 -27.92
C ASP A 21 14.27 -29.07 -26.94
N MET A 22 15.20 -28.24 -26.43
CA MET A 22 16.16 -28.67 -25.40
C MET A 22 15.61 -28.53 -23.98
N ILE A 23 14.44 -27.89 -23.80
CA ILE A 23 13.83 -27.69 -22.50
C ILE A 23 12.93 -28.88 -22.19
N PRO A 24 13.09 -29.54 -21.02
CA PRO A 24 12.22 -30.63 -20.60
C PRO A 24 10.74 -30.24 -20.68
N VAL A 25 9.90 -31.16 -21.16
CA VAL A 25 8.45 -30.93 -21.33
C VAL A 25 7.80 -30.51 -20.00
N ASP A 26 8.20 -31.12 -18.89
CA ASP A 26 7.72 -30.77 -17.55
C ASP A 26 7.97 -29.30 -17.20
N LYS A 27 9.12 -28.74 -17.61
CA LYS A 27 9.47 -27.33 -17.36
C LYS A 27 8.66 -26.36 -18.22
N GLN A 28 8.31 -26.77 -19.45
CA GLN A 28 7.44 -25.97 -20.31
C GLN A 28 6.02 -25.92 -19.77
N LEU A 29 5.51 -27.05 -19.28
CA LEU A 29 4.18 -27.14 -18.65
C LEU A 29 4.13 -26.36 -17.33
N GLU A 30 5.20 -26.41 -16.52
CA GLU A 30 5.31 -25.56 -15.31
C GLU A 30 5.24 -24.07 -15.65
N ASP A 31 5.97 -23.60 -16.68
CA ASP A 31 5.95 -22.18 -17.09
C ASP A 31 4.56 -21.75 -17.54
N GLU A 32 3.87 -22.58 -18.33
CA GLU A 32 2.50 -22.32 -18.79
C GLU A 32 1.53 -22.16 -17.63
N VAL A 33 1.56 -23.09 -16.66
CA VAL A 33 0.69 -23.01 -15.47
C VAL A 33 1.02 -21.78 -14.64
N VAL A 34 2.29 -21.45 -14.43
CA VAL A 34 2.69 -20.26 -13.68
C VAL A 34 2.19 -18.99 -14.37
N GLU A 35 2.33 -18.90 -15.69
CA GLU A 35 1.88 -17.76 -16.47
C GLU A 35 0.37 -17.58 -16.43
N GLU A 36 -0.40 -18.66 -16.60
CA GLU A 36 -1.86 -18.61 -16.47
C GLU A 36 -2.30 -18.09 -15.09
N LEU A 37 -1.66 -18.58 -14.02
CA LEU A 37 -1.95 -18.14 -12.65
C LEU A 37 -1.59 -16.68 -12.43
N ILE A 38 -0.44 -16.22 -12.95
CA ILE A 38 -0.01 -14.82 -12.83
C ILE A 38 -0.95 -13.89 -13.61
N LEU A 39 -1.44 -14.30 -14.79
CA LEU A 39 -2.41 -13.52 -15.54
C LEU A 39 -3.71 -13.35 -14.74
N LYS A 40 -4.28 -14.45 -14.22
CA LYS A 40 -5.48 -14.38 -13.37
C LYS A 40 -5.25 -13.56 -12.10
N ALA A 41 -4.08 -13.68 -11.47
CA ALA A 41 -3.73 -12.88 -10.31
C ALA A 41 -3.70 -11.37 -10.62
N LYS A 42 -3.16 -10.98 -11.79
CA LYS A 42 -3.15 -9.58 -12.25
C LYS A 42 -4.55 -9.05 -12.52
N GLU A 43 -5.45 -9.87 -13.08
CA GLU A 43 -6.85 -9.49 -13.28
C GLU A 43 -7.55 -9.22 -11.94
N VAL A 44 -7.42 -10.15 -10.98
CA VAL A 44 -7.97 -9.97 -9.64
C VAL A 44 -7.38 -8.74 -8.94
N GLN A 45 -6.07 -8.52 -9.09
CA GLN A 45 -5.40 -7.33 -8.56
C GLN A 45 -6.01 -6.04 -9.14
N LYS A 46 -6.27 -6.01 -10.45
CA LYS A 46 -6.90 -4.87 -11.12
C LYS A 46 -8.31 -4.64 -10.59
N SER A 47 -9.14 -5.68 -10.54
CA SER A 47 -10.51 -5.59 -10.00
C SER A 47 -10.52 -5.12 -8.54
N LEU A 48 -9.60 -5.63 -7.71
CA LEU A 48 -9.46 -5.20 -6.32
C LEU A 48 -9.08 -3.72 -6.21
N LYS A 49 -8.16 -3.26 -7.07
CA LYS A 49 -7.73 -1.85 -7.10
C LYS A 49 -8.87 -0.92 -7.51
N GLU A 50 -9.62 -1.30 -8.53
CA GLU A 50 -10.80 -0.56 -9.00
C GLU A 50 -11.88 -0.52 -7.91
N PHE A 51 -12.18 -1.65 -7.29
CA PHE A 51 -13.13 -1.74 -6.19
C PHE A 51 -12.72 -0.86 -5.00
N LYS A 52 -11.43 -0.89 -4.60
CA LYS A 52 -10.91 -0.02 -3.54
C LYS A 52 -11.15 1.45 -3.87
N LYS A 53 -10.76 1.88 -5.07
CA LYS A 53 -10.96 3.27 -5.53
C LYS A 53 -12.43 3.67 -5.45
N PHE A 54 -13.32 2.83 -6.00
CA PHE A 54 -14.76 3.04 -5.96
C PHE A 54 -15.28 3.15 -4.52
N ALA A 55 -14.84 2.27 -3.61
CA ALA A 55 -15.25 2.29 -2.22
C ALA A 55 -14.80 3.58 -1.49
N TYR A 56 -13.57 4.03 -1.73
CA TYR A 56 -13.08 5.31 -1.20
C TYR A 56 -13.93 6.48 -1.68
N GLU A 57 -14.14 6.59 -3.01
CA GLU A 57 -14.95 7.65 -3.61
C GLU A 57 -16.36 7.66 -3.01
N LYS A 58 -17.03 6.50 -2.95
CA LYS A 58 -18.37 6.40 -2.37
C LYS A 58 -18.46 6.79 -0.90
N CYS A 59 -17.48 6.38 -0.09
CA CYS A 59 -17.48 6.73 1.33
C CYS A 59 -17.26 8.23 1.54
N TYR A 60 -16.34 8.84 0.80
CA TYR A 60 -16.07 10.28 0.90
C TYR A 60 -17.20 11.13 0.32
N ASP A 61 -17.77 10.74 -0.82
CA ASP A 61 -18.95 11.38 -1.39
C ASP A 61 -20.12 11.38 -0.40
N PHE A 62 -20.34 10.26 0.30
CA PHE A 62 -21.38 10.15 1.31
C PHE A 62 -21.15 11.10 2.49
N ILE A 63 -19.90 11.21 2.98
CA ILE A 63 -19.54 12.17 4.04
C ILE A 63 -19.77 13.60 3.57
N ASP A 64 -19.37 13.93 2.34
CA ASP A 64 -19.55 15.26 1.76
C ASP A 64 -21.05 15.60 1.63
N LEU A 65 -21.88 14.67 1.19
CA LEU A 65 -23.35 14.83 1.15
C LEU A 65 -23.95 15.03 2.55
N LEU A 66 -23.51 14.27 3.55
CA LEU A 66 -23.94 14.48 4.93
C LEU A 66 -23.58 15.89 5.41
N ARG A 67 -22.36 16.36 5.15
CA ARG A 67 -21.94 17.72 5.55
C ARG A 67 -22.79 18.82 4.93
N GLN A 68 -23.10 18.69 3.64
CA GLN A 68 -23.99 19.60 2.94
C GLN A 68 -25.37 19.64 3.60
N ASN A 69 -25.96 18.48 3.90
CA ASN A 69 -27.27 18.40 4.56
C ASN A 69 -27.28 19.00 5.98
N TYR A 70 -26.16 18.95 6.70
CA TYR A 70 -26.03 19.47 8.06
C TYR A 70 -25.39 20.87 8.15
N ASN A 71 -25.18 21.56 7.00
CA ASN A 71 -24.53 22.88 6.93
C ASN A 71 -23.19 22.96 7.69
N LEU A 72 -22.41 21.87 7.64
CA LEU A 72 -21.08 21.83 8.25
C LEU A 72 -20.05 22.33 7.22
N ASP A 73 -19.33 23.40 7.55
CA ASP A 73 -18.29 23.95 6.69
C ASP A 73 -17.22 22.90 6.36
N LYS A 74 -16.68 22.99 5.15
CA LYS A 74 -15.65 22.08 4.64
C LYS A 74 -14.38 22.27 5.46
N LEU A 75 -14.16 21.39 6.45
CA LEU A 75 -12.90 21.36 7.17
C LEU A 75 -11.78 21.01 6.17
N GLU A 76 -10.91 21.97 5.84
CA GLU A 76 -9.83 21.84 4.83
C GLU A 76 -8.92 20.62 5.07
N ASN A 77 -8.89 20.08 6.29
CA ASN A 77 -8.05 18.97 6.71
C ASN A 77 -8.75 17.60 6.82
N SER A 78 -10.01 17.47 6.38
CA SER A 78 -10.80 16.27 6.66
C SER A 78 -10.77 15.19 5.56
N LYS A 79 -10.11 15.40 4.43
CA LYS A 79 -10.08 14.40 3.34
C LYS A 79 -9.32 13.11 3.69
N THR A 80 -8.68 13.03 4.85
CA THR A 80 -7.75 11.96 5.22
C THR A 80 -7.97 11.50 6.66
N GLY A 81 -9.13 10.88 6.90
CA GLY A 81 -9.47 10.26 8.18
C GLY A 81 -10.03 8.85 7.99
N SER A 82 -9.93 8.02 9.02
CA SER A 82 -10.65 6.75 9.07
C SER A 82 -12.16 6.99 9.05
N VAL A 83 -12.90 6.17 8.31
CA VAL A 83 -14.36 6.27 8.13
C VAL A 83 -15.00 4.94 8.49
N SER A 84 -16.12 4.94 9.21
CA SER A 84 -16.96 3.75 9.41
C SER A 84 -18.40 4.06 8.97
N LEU A 85 -18.95 3.20 8.11
CA LEU A 85 -20.33 3.25 7.66
C LEU A 85 -21.02 1.92 8.02
N LYS A 86 -22.12 2.00 8.76
CA LYS A 86 -22.92 0.84 9.15
C LYS A 86 -24.23 0.81 8.38
N SER A 87 -24.68 -0.37 7.99
CA SER A 87 -26.01 -0.56 7.44
C SER A 87 -27.07 -0.27 8.50
N PHE A 88 -28.23 0.24 8.08
CA PHE A 88 -29.33 0.59 8.97
C PHE A 88 -29.78 -0.59 9.86
N ASN A 89 -29.75 -1.82 9.31
CA ASN A 89 -30.10 -3.02 10.06
C ASN A 89 -28.95 -3.56 10.96
N GLY A 90 -27.79 -2.89 10.98
CA GLY A 90 -26.61 -3.26 11.78
C GLY A 90 -25.85 -4.50 11.31
N THR A 91 -26.29 -5.20 10.26
CA THR A 91 -25.70 -6.49 9.85
C THR A 91 -24.39 -6.38 9.07
N LYS A 92 -24.09 -5.17 8.56
CA LYS A 92 -22.95 -4.92 7.66
C LYS A 92 -22.28 -3.62 8.05
N GLU A 93 -20.96 -3.61 7.99
CA GLU A 93 -20.13 -2.45 8.24
C GLU A 93 -19.02 -2.37 7.18
N VAL A 94 -18.73 -1.15 6.72
CA VAL A 94 -17.58 -0.83 5.89
C VAL A 94 -16.72 0.16 6.66
N GLN A 95 -15.46 -0.20 6.89
CA GLN A 95 -14.50 0.65 7.58
C GLN A 95 -13.26 0.90 6.72
N ILE A 96 -12.94 2.18 6.56
CA ILE A 96 -11.66 2.64 6.00
C ILE A 96 -10.79 3.04 7.19
N GLN A 97 -9.64 2.39 7.34
CA GLN A 97 -8.66 2.74 8.37
C GLN A 97 -7.41 3.32 7.72
N VAL A 98 -7.07 4.55 8.09
CA VAL A 98 -5.86 5.22 7.62
C VAL A 98 -4.86 5.27 8.77
N ALA A 99 -3.85 4.40 8.71
CA ALA A 99 -2.74 4.45 9.66
C ALA A 99 -1.83 5.63 9.30
N LYS A 100 -1.78 6.65 10.16
CA LYS A 100 -0.77 7.71 10.06
C LYS A 100 0.55 7.16 10.57
N GLN A 101 1.47 6.83 9.67
CA GLN A 101 2.84 6.53 10.05
C GLN A 101 3.56 7.85 10.28
N ILE A 102 3.81 8.20 11.55
CA ILE A 102 4.65 9.35 11.90
C ILE A 102 6.09 8.87 11.78
N SER A 103 6.74 9.18 10.66
CA SER A 103 8.19 9.03 10.54
C SER A 103 8.82 10.18 11.32
N PHE A 104 9.40 9.86 12.48
CA PHE A 104 10.22 10.82 13.21
C PHE A 104 11.53 11.01 12.42
N ASP A 105 11.73 12.22 11.90
CA ASP A 105 12.95 12.60 11.19
C ASP A 105 14.14 12.63 12.17
N ASN A 106 15.37 12.46 11.68
CA ASN A 106 16.60 12.52 12.48
C ASN A 106 16.71 13.83 13.29
N LYS A 107 15.99 14.87 12.87
CA LYS A 107 15.81 16.12 13.63
C LYS A 107 15.27 15.92 15.05
N LEU A 108 14.41 14.92 15.29
CA LEU A 108 13.92 14.63 16.65
C LEU A 108 15.01 13.99 17.53
N ALA A 109 15.84 13.13 16.95
CA ALA A 109 16.99 12.54 17.65
C ALA A 109 18.02 13.62 18.01
N LEU A 110 18.32 14.53 17.06
CA LEU A 110 19.21 15.68 17.28
C LEU A 110 18.63 16.67 18.30
N ALA A 111 17.32 16.90 18.30
CA ALA A 111 16.67 17.76 19.28
C ALA A 111 16.76 17.16 20.69
N LYS A 112 16.63 15.83 20.82
CA LYS A 112 16.82 15.13 22.09
C LYS A 112 18.25 15.28 22.61
N GLU A 113 19.24 15.07 21.75
CA GLU A 113 20.66 15.20 22.10
C GLU A 113 21.01 16.59 22.64
N LYS A 114 20.52 17.67 22.00
CA LYS A 114 20.69 19.04 22.51
C LYS A 114 20.00 19.31 23.84
N ILE A 115 18.86 18.66 24.08
CA ILE A 115 18.14 18.80 25.36
C ILE A 115 18.91 18.06 26.46
N ASP A 116 19.41 16.86 26.16
CA ASP A 116 20.22 16.07 27.09
C ASP A 116 21.53 16.81 27.43
N GLU A 117 22.23 17.39 26.45
CA GLU A 117 23.43 18.22 26.65
C GLU A 117 23.14 19.45 27.55
N TYR A 118 22.03 20.14 27.31
CA TYR A 118 21.63 21.29 28.13
C TYR A 118 21.23 20.89 29.56
N LEU A 119 20.63 19.72 29.73
CA LEU A 119 20.27 19.18 31.05
C LEU A 119 21.52 18.76 31.81
N ASP A 120 22.47 18.09 31.18
CA ASP A 120 23.76 17.73 31.80
C ASP A 120 24.51 18.98 32.26
N GLU A 121 24.66 20.00 31.40
CA GLU A 121 25.31 21.27 31.74
C GLU A 121 24.64 21.97 32.95
N LYS A 122 23.30 21.89 33.02
CA LYS A 122 22.52 22.58 34.07
C LYS A 122 22.39 21.77 35.37
N THR A 123 22.57 20.46 35.31
CA THR A 123 22.53 19.57 36.48
C THR A 123 23.92 19.37 37.11
N GLU A 124 25.01 19.68 36.39
CA GLU A 124 26.39 19.65 36.91
C GLU A 124 26.63 20.66 38.06
N ASN A 125 25.72 21.61 38.30
CA ASN A 125 25.73 22.52 39.46
C ASN A 125 24.64 22.21 40.52
N ALA A 126 23.90 21.10 40.38
CA ALA A 126 22.82 20.74 41.31
C ALA A 126 23.28 19.87 42.50
N ASP A 127 24.51 19.33 42.46
CA ASP A 127 25.10 18.52 43.54
C ASP A 127 26.15 19.32 44.36
N ALA A 128 25.73 20.48 44.90
CA ALA A 128 26.43 21.21 45.96
C ALA A 128 25.63 21.21 47.26
#